data_AF-A0A5K1JZR0-F1
#
_entry.id   AF-A0A5K1JZR0-F1
#
_cell.length_a   1.000
_cell.length_b   1.000
_cell.length_c   1.000
_cell.angle_alpha   90.00
_cell.angle_beta   90.00
_cell.angle_gamma   90.00
#
_symmetry.space_group_name_H-M   'P 1'
#
loop_
_entity.id
_entity.type
_entity.pdbx_description
1 polymer ?
#
loop_
_entity_poly.entity_id
_entity_poly.type
_entity_poly.pdbx_seq_one_letter_code
_entity_poly.pdbx_strand_id
1 'polypeptide(L)'
;MGFYFRVDRVLYGVTARHILFPANEGNDSYTYIAGPKKEVVLMGRRAFTDFLTSVQHRIEVLNQVVTSLESQARTITERLESSGAEQVSQELAKTEGLLRDTHVEIKEVQEFLKDIRNRWTKPNDRVIGRVVWAPSISASTSASTPQDGYMQDVCVIKLDKNKFRRTSTGTCLT
;
A
#
# COMPACT_ATOMS: atom_id res chain seq x y z
N MET A 1 -7.07 4.86 6.57
CA MET A 1 -7.68 4.00 7.62
C MET A 1 -7.10 4.42 8.96
N GLY A 2 -7.89 4.44 10.02
CA GLY A 2 -7.44 4.77 11.38
C GLY A 2 -6.93 3.52 12.12
N PHE A 3 -7.35 3.36 13.37
CA PHE A 3 -6.99 2.20 14.20
C PHE A 3 -7.86 0.96 13.91
N TYR A 4 -7.46 -0.18 14.46
CA TYR A 4 -8.22 -1.42 14.42
C TYR A 4 -8.36 -2.01 15.82
N PHE A 5 -9.39 -2.82 16.03
CA PHE A 5 -9.63 -3.50 17.30
C PHE A 5 -10.21 -4.89 17.06
N ARG A 6 -10.24 -5.72 18.10
CA ARG A 6 -10.77 -7.08 18.05
C ARG A 6 -11.85 -7.25 19.11
N VAL A 7 -12.97 -7.84 18.71
CA VAL A 7 -14.00 -8.35 19.62
C VAL A 7 -14.06 -9.85 19.37
N ASP A 8 -13.77 -10.63 20.41
CA ASP A 8 -13.56 -12.08 20.33
C ASP A 8 -12.53 -12.49 19.27
N ARG A 9 -12.98 -13.16 18.20
CA ARG A 9 -12.15 -13.60 17.06
C ARG A 9 -12.36 -12.75 15.80
N VAL A 10 -13.10 -11.65 15.90
CA VAL A 10 -13.46 -10.78 14.77
C VAL A 10 -12.63 -9.51 14.79
N LEU A 11 -11.98 -9.21 13.67
CA LEU A 11 -11.18 -8.00 13.49
C LEU A 11 -12.04 -6.87 12.90
N TYR A 12 -11.96 -5.69 13.50
CA TYR A 12 -12.64 -4.49 13.07
C TYR A 12 -11.64 -3.38 12.76
N GLY A 13 -11.88 -2.63 11.71
CA GLY A 13 -11.14 -1.41 11.37
C GLY A 13 -12.03 -0.19 11.56
N VAL A 14 -11.41 0.93 11.92
CA VAL A 14 -12.09 2.22 12.07
C VAL A 14 -11.52 3.19 11.04
N THR A 15 -12.41 3.96 10.41
CA THR A 15 -12.06 5.03 9.48
C THR A 15 -13.08 6.16 9.59
N ALA A 16 -12.83 7.29 8.93
CA ALA A 16 -13.83 8.35 8.81
C ALA A 16 -15.00 7.89 7.92
N ARG A 17 -16.23 8.29 8.25
CA ARG A 17 -17.43 7.96 7.47
C ARG A 17 -17.33 8.55 6.07
N HIS A 18 -16.91 9.81 5.95
CA HIS A 18 -16.84 10.48 4.65
C HIS A 18 -15.91 9.79 3.63
N ILE A 19 -14.98 8.93 4.09
CA ILE A 19 -14.11 8.14 3.21
C ILE A 19 -14.89 7.03 2.49
N LEU A 20 -15.91 6.46 3.15
CA LEU A 20 -16.67 5.32 2.63
C LEU A 20 -18.09 5.68 2.20
N PHE A 21 -18.59 6.84 2.61
CA PHE A 21 -19.91 7.35 2.27
C PHE A 21 -19.74 8.60 1.41
N PRO A 22 -20.04 8.52 0.10
CA PRO A 22 -19.97 9.67 -0.78
C PRO A 22 -21.00 10.73 -0.34
N ALA A 23 -20.69 11.99 -0.64
CA ALA A 23 -21.51 13.13 -0.18
C ALA A 23 -22.97 13.09 -0.66
N ASN A 24 -23.26 12.35 -1.74
CA ASN A 24 -24.60 12.19 -2.30
C ASN A 24 -25.44 11.08 -1.64
N GLU A 25 -24.87 10.24 -0.76
CA GLU A 25 -25.60 9.17 -0.07
C GLU A 25 -26.34 9.64 1.19
N GLY A 26 -26.26 10.94 1.51
CA GLY A 26 -26.88 11.51 2.71
C GLY A 26 -26.11 11.24 3.99
N ASN A 27 -26.58 11.86 5.08
CA ASN A 27 -25.89 11.86 6.37
C ASN A 27 -26.55 10.95 7.43
N ASP A 28 -27.43 10.06 7.02
CA ASP A 28 -28.14 9.20 7.98
C ASP A 28 -27.20 8.18 8.62
N SER A 29 -27.49 7.81 9.86
CA SER A 29 -26.75 6.75 10.53
C SER A 29 -26.92 5.43 9.78
N TYR A 30 -25.80 4.75 9.52
CA TYR A 30 -25.77 3.42 8.94
C TYR A 30 -25.53 2.39 10.03
N THR A 31 -26.45 1.44 10.16
CA THR A 31 -26.21 0.19 10.88
C THR A 31 -26.65 -0.95 9.98
N TYR A 32 -25.82 -1.98 9.83
CA TYR A 32 -26.21 -3.11 9.01
C TYR A 32 -27.32 -3.92 9.71
N ILE A 33 -28.55 -3.80 9.21
CA ILE A 33 -29.73 -4.54 9.71
C ILE A 33 -30.08 -5.69 8.74
N ALA A 34 -30.31 -5.37 7.46
CA ALA A 34 -30.58 -6.33 6.39
C ALA A 34 -30.29 -5.70 5.00
N GLY A 35 -30.12 -6.52 3.95
CA GLY A 35 -29.89 -6.06 2.57
C GLY A 35 -28.43 -6.14 2.09
N PRO A 36 -28.09 -5.49 0.95
CA PRO A 36 -26.74 -5.50 0.40
C PRO A 36 -25.77 -4.80 1.36
N LYS A 37 -24.68 -5.50 1.68
CA LYS A 37 -23.66 -4.97 2.60
C LYS A 37 -22.83 -3.91 1.87
N LYS A 38 -22.48 -2.85 2.58
CA LYS A 38 -21.56 -1.85 2.06
C LYS A 38 -20.13 -2.39 2.11
N GLU A 39 -19.62 -2.80 0.96
CA GLU A 39 -18.30 -3.40 0.83
C GLU A 39 -17.21 -2.33 0.83
N VAL A 40 -16.11 -2.62 1.52
CA VAL A 40 -14.93 -1.76 1.56
C VAL A 40 -13.90 -2.36 0.61
N VAL A 41 -13.63 -1.65 -0.48
CA VAL A 41 -12.70 -2.08 -1.52
C VAL A 41 -11.36 -1.39 -1.31
N LEU A 42 -10.29 -2.17 -1.19
CA LEU A 42 -8.93 -1.68 -1.17
C LEU A 42 -8.56 -1.13 -2.54
N MET A 43 -8.30 0.18 -2.60
CA MET A 43 -8.04 0.95 -3.82
C MET A 43 -9.21 0.88 -4.81
N GLY A 44 -9.69 2.02 -5.31
CA GLY A 44 -10.63 2.03 -6.43
C GLY A 44 -10.02 1.39 -7.70
N ARG A 45 -10.81 1.20 -8.76
CA ARG A 45 -10.28 0.67 -10.04
C ARG A 45 -9.12 1.53 -10.55
N ARG A 46 -9.32 2.85 -10.63
CA ARG A 46 -8.30 3.81 -11.08
C ARG A 46 -7.07 3.80 -10.19
N ALA A 47 -7.25 3.96 -8.87
CA ALA A 47 -6.14 3.95 -7.92
C ALA A 47 -5.31 2.65 -7.97
N PHE A 48 -5.95 1.49 -8.18
CA PHE A 48 -5.23 0.24 -8.34
C PHE A 48 -4.45 0.16 -9.65
N THR A 49 -5.03 0.64 -10.76
CA THR A 49 -4.29 0.75 -12.03
C THR A 49 -3.09 1.68 -11.89
N ASP A 50 -3.27 2.85 -11.28
CA ASP A 50 -2.20 3.82 -11.06
C ASP A 50 -1.09 3.23 -10.17
N PHE A 51 -1.46 2.46 -9.15
CA PHE A 51 -0.52 1.71 -8.31
C PHE A 51 0.27 0.65 -9.09
N LEU A 52 -0.38 -0.14 -9.96
CA LEU A 52 0.34 -1.11 -10.79
C LEU A 52 1.34 -0.41 -11.73
N THR A 53 0.93 0.71 -12.32
CA THR A 53 1.78 1.53 -13.19
C THR A 53 2.99 2.07 -12.43
N SER A 54 2.82 2.55 -11.19
CA SER A 54 3.95 3.07 -10.41
C SER A 54 4.97 1.99 -10.05
N VAL A 55 4.52 0.77 -9.73
CA VAL A 55 5.41 -0.38 -9.49
C VAL A 55 6.15 -0.78 -10.77
N GLN A 56 5.48 -0.77 -11.92
CA GLN A 56 6.14 -1.04 -13.21
C GLN A 56 7.20 0.02 -13.53
N HIS A 57 6.88 1.29 -13.32
CA HIS A 57 7.85 2.39 -13.50
C HIS A 57 9.06 2.23 -12.59
N ARG A 58 8.90 1.75 -11.35
CA ARG A 58 10.06 1.44 -10.47
C ARG A 58 10.98 0.39 -11.09
N ILE A 59 10.43 -0.66 -11.69
CA ILE A 59 11.21 -1.69 -12.39
C ILE A 59 11.97 -1.08 -13.57
N GLU A 60 11.32 -0.21 -14.35
CA GLU A 60 11.96 0.49 -15.47
C GLU A 60 13.14 1.36 -15.02
N VAL A 61 12.97 2.14 -13.95
CA VAL A 61 14.04 2.94 -13.35
C VAL A 61 15.20 2.05 -12.88
N LEU A 62 14.92 0.93 -12.21
CA LEU A 62 15.98 0.01 -11.77
C LEU A 62 16.75 -0.60 -12.95
N ASN A 63 16.08 -0.95 -14.04
CA ASN A 63 16.75 -1.44 -15.26
C ASN A 63 17.65 -0.36 -15.90
N GLN A 64 17.26 0.91 -15.85
CA GLN A 64 18.12 2.01 -16.28
C GLN A 64 19.36 2.13 -15.40
N VAL A 65 19.20 1.97 -14.08
CA VAL A 65 20.33 1.93 -13.13
C VAL A 65 21.28 0.77 -13.46
N VAL A 66 20.77 -0.44 -13.71
CA VAL A 66 21.58 -1.58 -14.14
C VAL A 66 22.37 -1.25 -15.40
N THR A 67 21.70 -0.70 -16.43
CA THR A 67 22.36 -0.32 -17.69
C THR A 67 23.50 0.67 -17.45
N SER A 68 23.29 1.66 -16.59
CA SER A 68 24.33 2.64 -16.24
C SER A 68 25.50 2.00 -15.48
N LEU A 69 25.21 1.13 -14.51
CA LEU A 69 26.23 0.45 -13.72
C LEU A 69 27.03 -0.55 -14.57
N GLU A 70 26.40 -1.24 -15.52
CA GLU A 70 27.09 -2.12 -16.47
C GLU A 70 28.06 -1.33 -17.36
N SER A 71 27.62 -0.17 -17.85
CA SER A 71 28.50 0.72 -18.61
C SER A 71 29.68 1.21 -17.77
N GLN A 72 29.42 1.57 -16.51
CA GLN A 72 30.48 2.01 -15.58
C GLN A 72 31.47 0.87 -15.29
N ALA A 73 30.98 -0.34 -15.02
CA ALA A 73 31.83 -1.51 -14.78
C ALA A 73 32.75 -1.78 -15.98
N ARG A 74 32.23 -1.72 -17.21
CA ARG A 74 33.04 -1.89 -18.43
C ARG A 74 34.17 -0.87 -18.51
N THR A 75 33.88 0.41 -18.30
CA THR A 75 34.89 1.48 -18.31
C THR A 75 35.94 1.29 -17.21
N ILE A 76 35.54 0.85 -16.01
CA ILE A 76 36.49 0.57 -14.92
C ILE A 76 37.40 -0.61 -15.28
N THR A 77 36.85 -1.68 -15.86
CA THR A 77 37.62 -2.85 -16.32
C THR A 77 38.68 -2.45 -17.33
N GLU A 78 38.34 -1.65 -18.35
CA GLU A 78 39.31 -1.14 -19.34
C GLU A 78 40.45 -0.32 -18.69
N ARG A 79 40.12 0.47 -17.66
CA ARG A 79 41.12 1.25 -16.89
C ARG A 79 41.99 0.37 -16.01
N LEU A 80 41.44 -0.72 -15.48
CA LEU A 80 42.19 -1.68 -14.66
C LEU A 80 43.22 -2.43 -15.51
N GLU A 81 42.85 -2.85 -16.71
CA GLU A 81 43.74 -3.54 -17.66
C GLU A 81 44.92 -2.64 -18.10
N SER A 82 44.70 -1.33 -18.19
CA SER A 82 45.73 -0.37 -18.61
C SER A 82 46.63 0.16 -17.48
N SER A 83 46.14 0.25 -16.25
CA SER A 83 46.86 0.88 -15.13
C SER A 83 47.16 -0.02 -13.93
N GLY A 84 46.44 -1.14 -13.76
CA GLY A 84 46.65 -2.12 -12.68
C GLY A 84 46.50 -1.59 -11.26
N ALA A 85 45.87 -0.41 -11.07
CA ALA A 85 45.85 0.25 -9.77
C ALA A 85 44.83 -0.36 -8.80
N GLU A 86 45.25 -0.60 -7.55
CA GLU A 86 44.42 -1.13 -6.45
C GLU A 86 43.11 -0.35 -6.24
N GLN A 87 43.16 0.98 -6.38
CA GLN A 87 41.97 1.84 -6.27
C GLN A 87 40.90 1.51 -7.33
N VAL A 88 41.33 1.17 -8.54
CA VAL A 88 40.43 0.81 -9.67
C VAL A 88 39.79 -0.55 -9.41
N SER A 89 40.53 -1.50 -8.81
CA SER A 89 39.98 -2.79 -8.39
C SER A 89 38.87 -2.63 -7.32
N GLN A 90 39.09 -1.75 -6.34
CA GLN A 90 38.08 -1.45 -5.32
C GLN A 90 36.83 -0.76 -5.89
N GLU A 91 37.00 0.12 -6.88
CA GLU A 91 35.89 0.76 -7.58
C GLU A 91 35.05 -0.26 -8.37
N LEU A 92 35.71 -1.21 -9.04
CA LEU A 92 35.05 -2.29 -9.76
C LEU A 92 34.21 -3.15 -8.80
N ALA A 93 34.80 -3.61 -7.70
CA ALA A 93 34.12 -4.43 -6.71
C ALA A 93 32.87 -3.74 -6.12
N LYS A 94 32.94 -2.42 -5.87
CA LYS A 94 31.78 -1.63 -5.43
C LYS A 94 30.67 -1.59 -6.48
N THR A 95 31.05 -1.37 -7.74
CA THR A 95 30.10 -1.30 -8.87
C THR A 95 29.42 -2.65 -9.09
N GLU A 96 30.16 -3.76 -9.02
CA GLU A 96 29.63 -5.12 -9.08
C GLU A 96 28.71 -5.45 -7.88
N GLY A 97 29.04 -4.96 -6.70
CA GLY A 97 28.18 -5.04 -5.52
C GLY A 97 26.82 -4.37 -5.77
N LEU A 98 26.84 -3.11 -6.21
CA LEU A 98 25.64 -2.36 -6.56
C LEU A 98 24.81 -3.02 -7.66
N LEU A 99 25.46 -3.59 -8.69
CA LEU A 99 24.78 -4.36 -9.74
C LEU A 99 24.02 -5.55 -9.17
N ARG A 100 24.65 -6.29 -8.27
CA ARG A 100 24.05 -7.47 -7.64
C ARG A 100 22.84 -7.08 -6.79
N ASP A 101 22.99 -6.05 -5.96
CA ASP A 101 21.91 -5.55 -5.10
C ASP A 101 20.73 -5.04 -5.93
N THR A 102 21.02 -4.30 -7.01
CA THR A 102 19.97 -3.79 -7.93
C THR A 102 19.22 -4.93 -8.62
N HIS A 103 19.90 -6.01 -9.03
CA HIS A 103 19.25 -7.18 -9.61
C HIS A 103 18.36 -7.91 -8.60
N VAL A 104 18.80 -8.01 -7.33
CA VAL A 104 17.97 -8.56 -6.26
C VAL A 104 16.72 -7.71 -6.07
N GLU A 105 16.85 -6.38 -6.00
CA GLU A 105 15.72 -5.47 -5.85
C GLU A 105 14.73 -5.61 -7.03
N ILE A 106 15.21 -5.65 -8.28
CA ILE A 106 14.35 -5.86 -9.47
C ILE A 106 13.53 -7.14 -9.31
N LYS A 107 14.18 -8.23 -8.90
CA LYS A 107 13.51 -9.53 -8.72
C LYS A 107 12.43 -9.45 -7.64
N GLU A 108 12.73 -8.84 -6.50
CA GLU A 108 11.76 -8.65 -5.41
C GLU A 108 10.55 -7.82 -5.85
N VAL A 109 10.77 -6.71 -6.58
CA VAL A 109 9.69 -5.85 -7.08
C VAL A 109 8.86 -6.59 -8.14
N GLN A 110 9.47 -7.40 -9.00
CA GLN A 110 8.76 -8.24 -9.98
C GLN A 110 7.91 -9.32 -9.30
N GLU A 111 8.45 -10.00 -8.28
CA GLU A 111 7.72 -10.99 -7.49
C GLU A 111 6.54 -10.35 -6.76
N PHE A 112 6.75 -9.17 -6.17
CA PHE A 112 5.68 -8.38 -5.56
C PHE A 112 4.59 -8.01 -6.57
N LEU A 113 4.96 -7.49 -7.75
CA LEU A 113 4.01 -7.14 -8.80
C LEU A 113 3.20 -8.35 -9.28
N LYS A 114 3.85 -9.50 -9.45
CA LYS A 114 3.20 -10.77 -9.83
C LYS A 114 2.19 -11.20 -8.77
N ASP A 115 2.59 -11.15 -7.51
CA ASP A 115 1.73 -11.51 -6.38
C ASP A 115 0.53 -10.57 -6.24
N ILE A 116 0.74 -9.25 -6.41
CA ILE A 116 -0.36 -8.28 -6.40
C ILE A 116 -1.35 -8.54 -7.55
N ARG A 117 -0.86 -8.77 -8.77
CA ARG A 117 -1.72 -9.09 -9.93
C ARG A 117 -2.51 -10.37 -9.71
N ASN A 118 -1.89 -11.41 -9.16
CA ASN A 118 -2.57 -12.67 -8.92
C ASN A 118 -3.67 -12.56 -7.86
N ARG A 119 -3.44 -11.76 -6.80
CA ARG A 119 -4.35 -11.71 -5.64
C ARG A 119 -5.38 -10.60 -5.69
N TRP A 120 -5.15 -9.50 -6.42
CA TRP A 120 -5.93 -8.27 -6.25
C TRP A 120 -6.46 -7.67 -7.57
N THR A 121 -6.23 -8.30 -8.73
CA THR A 121 -6.70 -7.75 -10.01
C THR A 121 -8.22 -7.60 -10.07
N LYS A 122 -8.97 -8.61 -9.60
CA LYS A 122 -10.44 -8.55 -9.66
C LYS A 122 -10.95 -7.63 -8.54
N PRO A 123 -11.93 -6.74 -8.82
CA PRO A 123 -12.52 -5.87 -7.80
C PRO A 123 -13.00 -6.61 -6.55
N ASN A 124 -13.64 -7.77 -6.71
CA ASN A 124 -14.14 -8.56 -5.58
C ASN A 124 -13.01 -9.14 -4.72
N ASP A 125 -11.84 -9.38 -5.30
CA ASP A 125 -10.68 -9.83 -4.53
C ASP A 125 -10.08 -8.69 -3.70
N ARG A 126 -10.42 -7.43 -4.00
CA ARG A 126 -10.05 -6.24 -3.23
C ARG A 126 -11.04 -5.86 -2.15
N VAL A 127 -12.13 -6.59 -1.98
CA VAL A 127 -13.00 -6.39 -0.81
C VAL A 127 -12.26 -6.84 0.45
N ILE A 128 -11.91 -5.86 1.31
CA ILE A 128 -11.16 -6.09 2.56
C ILE A 128 -12.05 -6.15 3.79
N GLY A 129 -13.33 -5.79 3.64
CA GLY A 129 -14.26 -5.78 4.75
C GLY A 129 -15.61 -5.20 4.34
N ARG A 130 -16.47 -5.04 5.34
CA ARG A 130 -17.82 -4.51 5.17
C ARG A 130 -18.16 -3.58 6.31
N VAL A 131 -18.81 -2.46 6.01
CA VAL A 131 -19.27 -1.53 7.04
C VAL A 131 -20.32 -2.22 7.91
N VAL A 132 -20.18 -2.10 9.22
CA VAL A 132 -21.17 -2.61 10.19
C VAL A 132 -21.90 -1.49 10.92
N TRP A 133 -21.24 -0.35 11.11
CA TRP A 133 -21.80 0.80 11.81
C TRP A 133 -21.09 2.08 11.39
N ALA A 134 -21.86 3.15 11.16
CA ALA A 134 -21.36 4.50 11.00
C ALA A 134 -22.47 5.49 11.41
N PRO A 135 -22.32 6.29 12.48
CA PRO A 135 -23.31 7.29 12.87
C PRO A 135 -23.39 8.41 11.82
N SER A 136 -24.40 9.27 11.93
CA SER A 136 -24.43 10.52 11.17
C SER A 136 -23.22 11.39 11.51
N ILE A 137 -22.70 12.12 10.52
CA ILE A 137 -21.66 13.12 10.77
C ILE A 137 -22.28 14.29 11.52
N SER A 138 -21.74 14.62 12.68
CA SER A 138 -22.18 15.78 13.46
C SER A 138 -21.04 16.39 14.26
N ALA A 139 -21.05 17.71 14.43
CA ALA A 139 -20.25 18.32 15.48
C ALA A 139 -20.90 17.99 16.84
N SER A 140 -20.10 17.58 17.82
CA SER A 140 -20.56 17.41 19.20
C SER A 140 -21.07 18.75 19.74
N THR A 141 -22.37 19.01 19.62
CA THR A 141 -23.05 20.16 20.23
C THR A 141 -23.92 19.69 21.40
N SER A 142 -23.36 18.88 22.30
CA SER A 142 -24.02 18.62 23.58
C SER A 142 -23.89 19.85 24.48
N ALA A 143 -24.98 20.27 25.11
CA ALA A 143 -25.00 21.34 26.11
C ALA A 143 -24.12 21.06 27.36
N SER A 144 -23.53 19.86 27.46
CA SER A 144 -22.64 19.42 28.53
C SER A 144 -21.16 19.27 28.12
N THR A 145 -20.79 19.62 26.89
CA THR A 145 -19.39 19.60 26.43
C THR A 145 -18.87 21.04 26.31
N PRO A 146 -17.63 21.36 26.74
CA PRO A 146 -17.05 22.70 26.55
C PRO A 146 -17.09 23.11 25.07
N GLN A 147 -17.02 24.42 24.80
CA GLN A 147 -17.21 25.12 23.51
C GLN A 147 -16.47 24.56 22.26
N ASP A 148 -15.66 23.51 22.40
CA ASP A 148 -14.87 22.85 21.36
C ASP A 148 -15.39 21.41 21.11
N GLY A 149 -16.53 21.30 20.42
CA GLY A 149 -17.09 20.01 20.05
C GLY A 149 -16.24 19.26 19.03
N TYR A 150 -15.83 18.02 19.32
CA TYR A 150 -15.20 17.15 18.32
C TYR A 150 -16.20 16.72 17.23
N MET A 151 -15.71 16.56 15.99
CA MET A 151 -16.50 16.04 14.87
C MET A 151 -16.68 14.53 15.02
N GLN A 152 -17.92 14.08 15.11
CA GLN A 152 -18.28 12.67 15.03
C GLN A 152 -18.24 12.25 13.56
N ASP A 153 -17.12 11.68 13.13
CA ASP A 153 -16.94 11.19 11.77
C ASP A 153 -16.21 9.86 11.82
N VAL A 154 -16.99 8.81 12.05
CA VAL A 154 -16.47 7.47 12.34
C VAL A 154 -17.26 6.42 11.58
N CYS A 155 -16.57 5.37 11.17
CA CYS A 155 -17.12 4.23 10.46
C CYS A 155 -16.36 2.97 10.89
N VAL A 156 -17.10 1.97 11.34
CA VAL A 156 -16.59 0.68 11.79
C VAL A 156 -16.83 -0.36 10.71
N ILE A 157 -15.75 -1.05 10.36
CA ILE A 157 -15.69 -2.03 9.29
C ILE A 157 -15.36 -3.37 9.91
N LYS A 158 -16.15 -4.40 9.63
CA LYS A 158 -15.75 -5.79 9.90
C LYS A 158 -14.79 -6.24 8.80
N LEU A 159 -13.53 -6.50 9.17
CA LEU A 159 -12.47 -6.86 8.23
C LEU A 159 -12.50 -8.35 7.89
N ASP A 160 -12.19 -8.68 6.63
CA ASP A 160 -11.97 -10.06 6.21
C ASP A 160 -10.60 -10.52 6.66
N LYS A 161 -10.55 -11.32 7.74
CA LYS A 161 -9.31 -11.87 8.30
C LYS A 161 -8.43 -12.58 7.26
N ASN A 162 -9.00 -13.17 6.21
CA ASN A 162 -8.23 -13.91 5.22
C ASN A 162 -7.38 -12.97 4.35
N LYS A 163 -7.78 -11.71 4.21
CA LYS A 163 -7.02 -10.67 3.50
C LYS A 163 -5.80 -10.18 4.28
N PHE A 164 -5.77 -10.39 5.60
CA PHE A 164 -4.71 -9.90 6.50
C PHE A 164 -3.85 -11.01 7.11
N ARG A 165 -4.07 -12.27 6.72
CA ARG A 165 -3.39 -13.44 7.32
C ARG A 165 -1.95 -13.70 6.84
N ARG A 166 -1.40 -12.86 5.94
CA ARG A 166 -0.09 -13.12 5.29
C ARG A 166 0.85 -11.92 5.20
N THR A 167 0.73 -10.89 6.03
CA THR A 167 1.75 -9.81 6.07
C THR A 167 2.72 -10.10 7.22
N SER A 168 3.66 -11.03 7.00
CA SER A 168 4.84 -11.21 7.88
C SER A 168 5.90 -10.14 7.66
N THR A 169 5.68 -9.21 6.74
CA THR A 169 6.43 -7.97 6.60
C THR A 169 5.41 -6.83 6.68
N GLY A 170 5.58 -5.97 7.68
CA GLY A 170 4.71 -4.84 7.92
C GLY A 170 4.80 -3.85 6.77
N THR A 171 3.90 -3.95 5.80
CA THR A 171 3.60 -2.84 4.90
C THR A 171 2.22 -2.33 5.31
N CYS A 172 2.23 -1.29 6.13
CA CYS A 172 1.06 -0.45 6.31
C CYS A 172 0.75 0.14 4.93
N LEU A 173 -0.41 -0.17 4.36
CA LEU A 173 -0.94 0.56 3.21
C LEU A 173 -1.45 1.90 3.75
N THR A 174 -0.52 2.84 3.93
CA THR A 174 -0.80 4.28 4.14
C THR A 174 -0.61 5.01 2.84
#